data_AF-A0A2C1KEK2-F1
#
_entry.id   AF-A0A2C1KEK2-F1
#
_cell.length_a   1.000
_cell.length_b   1.000
_cell.length_c   1.000
_cell.angle_alpha   90.00
_cell.angle_beta   90.00
_cell.angle_gamma   90.00
#
_symmetry.space_group_name_H-M   'P 1'
#
loop_
_entity.id
_entity.type
_entity.pdbx_description
1 polymer ?
#
loop_
_entity_poly.entity_id
_entity_poly.type
_entity_poly.pdbx_seq_one_letter_code
_entity_poly.pdbx_strand_id
1 'polypeptide(L)' 'MGPELSSINNNELSCIYLKYKKQLKVHKSRGSFYDLNRVIEIKKFLSLVKWEMKNRGMNHKEIKKKQKVL' A
#
# COMPACT_ATOMS: atom_id res chain seq x y z
N MET A 1 -1.73 1.51 17.92
CA MET A 1 -1.49 0.22 17.24
C MET A 1 -2.27 0.23 15.93
N GLY A 2 -1.60 0.07 14.78
CA GLY A 2 -2.30 -0.07 13.50
C GLY A 2 -3.03 -1.41 13.44
N PRO A 3 -4.12 -1.54 12.66
CA PRO A 3 -4.81 -2.81 12.49
C PRO A 3 -3.80 -3.86 12.00
N GLU A 4 -3.80 -5.03 12.63
CA GLU A 4 -2.96 -6.15 12.18
C GLU A 4 -3.32 -6.47 10.73
N LEU A 5 -2.33 -6.46 9.83
CA LEU A 5 -2.57 -6.73 8.41
C LEU A 5 -3.15 -8.14 8.20
N SER A 6 -2.96 -9.06 9.14
CA SER A 6 -3.53 -10.40 9.16
C SER A 6 -5.05 -10.44 9.33
N SER A 7 -5.66 -9.44 9.97
CA SER A 7 -7.11 -9.45 10.29
C SER A 7 -7.99 -8.80 9.23
N ILE A 8 -7.41 -8.04 8.30
CA ILE A 8 -8.15 -7.37 7.23
C ILE A 8 -8.37 -8.29 6.03
N ASN A 9 -9.43 -8.06 5.25
CA ASN A 9 -9.73 -8.87 4.08
C ASN A 9 -8.90 -8.49 2.84
N ASN A 10 -8.93 -9.32 1.79
CA ASN A 10 -8.12 -9.11 0.58
C ASN A 10 -8.47 -7.83 -0.18
N ASN A 11 -9.74 -7.39 -0.14
CA ASN A 11 -10.16 -6.15 -0.79
C ASN A 11 -9.64 -4.93 -0.02
N GLU A 12 -9.71 -4.96 1.31
CA GLU A 12 -9.16 -3.92 2.18
C GLU A 12 -7.64 -3.81 2.04
N LEU A 13 -6.93 -4.94 2.05
CA LEU A 13 -5.49 -5.00 1.84
C LEU A 13 -5.09 -4.40 0.48
N SER A 14 -5.89 -4.67 -0.55
CA SER A 14 -5.73 -4.07 -1.89
C SER A 14 -5.97 -2.55 -1.89
N CYS A 15 -7.02 -2.09 -1.23
CA CYS A 15 -7.34 -0.67 -1.09
C CYS A 15 -6.23 0.09 -0.34
N ILE A 16 -5.74 -0.49 0.75
CA ILE A 16 -4.61 0.03 1.53
C ILE A 16 -3.37 0.14 0.65
N TYR A 17 -3.01 -0.94 -0.06
CA TYR A 17 -1.87 -0.94 -0.98
C TYR A 17 -1.94 0.21 -1.99
N LEU A 18 -3.09 0.40 -2.63
CA LEU A 18 -3.30 1.43 -3.66
C LEU A 18 -3.27 2.85 -3.06
N LYS A 19 -3.87 3.04 -1.89
CA LYS A 19 -3.85 4.32 -1.14
C LYS A 19 -2.42 4.75 -0.85
N TYR A 20 -1.62 3.86 -0.26
CA TYR A 20 -0.23 4.16 0.07
C TYR A 20 0.64 4.34 -1.17
N LYS A 21 0.37 3.62 -2.27
CA LYS A 21 1.07 3.86 -3.54
C LYS A 21 0.79 5.26 -4.11
N LYS A 22 -0.46 5.73 -4.04
CA LYS A 22 -0.82 7.10 -4.44
C LYS A 22 -0.14 8.14 -3.56
N GLN A 23 -0.18 7.97 -2.24
CA GLN A 23 0.50 8.86 -1.28
C GLN A 23 2.02 8.91 -1.53
N LEU A 24 2.65 7.76 -1.77
CA LEU A 24 4.07 7.69 -2.10
C LEU A 24 4.43 8.57 -3.31
N LYS A 25 3.59 8.58 -4.34
CA LYS A 25 3.81 9.40 -5.54
C LYS A 25 3.75 10.90 -5.19
N VAL A 26 2.76 11.31 -4.39
CA VAL A 26 2.58 12.70 -3.97
C VAL A 26 3.74 13.21 -3.10
N HIS A 27 4.15 12.45 -2.09
CA HIS A 27 5.25 12.86 -1.23
C HIS A 27 6.59 12.88 -1.97
N LYS A 28 6.83 11.92 -2.88
CA LYS A 28 8.02 11.95 -3.74
C LYS A 28 8.10 13.17 -4.65
N SER A 29 6.97 13.73 -5.09
CA SER A 29 6.97 14.91 -5.96
C SER A 29 7.15 16.23 -5.21
N ARG A 30 6.87 16.28 -3.90
CA ARG A 30 6.94 17.53 -3.10
C ARG A 30 8.32 17.78 -2.50
N GLY A 31 8.98 16.73 -2.02
CA GLY A 31 10.40 16.79 -1.65
C GLY A 31 10.76 17.61 -0.40
N SER A 32 9.80 18.03 0.44
CA SER A 32 10.14 18.66 1.73
C SER A 32 10.78 17.66 2.70
N PHE A 33 11.44 18.14 3.76
CA PHE A 33 11.98 17.27 4.82
C PHE A 33 10.90 16.36 5.44
N TYR A 34 9.71 16.91 5.65
CA TYR A 34 8.54 16.14 6.07
C TYR A 34 8.20 15.04 5.05
N ASP A 35 8.18 15.37 3.76
CA ASP A 35 7.88 14.39 2.71
C ASP A 35 8.93 13.28 2.64
N LEU A 36 10.21 13.59 2.85
CA LEU A 36 11.28 12.59 2.85
C LEU A 36 11.09 11.56 3.97
N ASN A 37 10.81 12.01 5.18
CA ASN A 37 10.46 11.11 6.29
C ASN A 37 9.21 10.29 5.96
N ARG A 38 8.18 10.95 5.41
CA ARG A 38 6.94 10.28 5.05
C ARG A 38 7.12 9.22 3.95
N VAL A 39 8.00 9.47 2.99
CA VAL A 39 8.37 8.50 1.94
C VAL A 39 9.01 7.25 2.56
N ILE A 40 9.87 7.40 3.57
CA ILE A 40 10.51 6.27 4.26
C ILE A 40 9.45 5.44 4.99
N GLU A 41 8.55 6.08 5.73
CA GLU A 41 7.47 5.41 6.45
C GLU A 41 6.53 4.65 5.50
N ILE A 42 6.11 5.30 4.41
CA ILE A 42 5.24 4.69 3.41
C ILE A 42 5.93 3.49 2.75
N LYS A 43 7.22 3.57 2.45
CA LYS A 43 7.98 2.43 1.90
C LYS A 43 8.01 1.26 2.86
N LYS A 44 8.27 1.49 4.15
CA LYS A 44 8.26 0.43 5.18
C LYS A 44 6.89 -0.25 5.23
N PHE A 45 5.83 0.54 5.29
CA PHE A 45 4.46 0.02 5.33
C PHE A 45 4.08 -0.76 4.05
N LEU A 46 4.44 -0.24 2.87
CA LEU A 46 4.20 -0.94 1.61
C LEU A 46 4.93 -2.27 1.52
N SER A 47 6.11 -2.41 2.12
CA SER A 47 6.82 -3.70 2.19
C SER A 47 6.04 -4.72 3.01
N LEU A 48 5.47 -4.33 4.16
CA LEU A 48 4.62 -5.20 4.99
C LEU A 48 3.36 -5.62 4.24
N VAL A 49 2.68 -4.67 3.60
CA VAL A 49 1.48 -4.95 2.80
C VAL A 49 1.79 -5.91 1.64
N LYS A 50 2.91 -5.72 0.95
CA LYS A 50 3.34 -6.63 -0.13
C LYS A 50 3.67 -8.03 0.39
N TRP A 51 4.29 -8.12 1.55
CA TRP A 51 4.60 -9.41 2.19
C TRP A 51 3.29 -10.15 2.52
N GLU A 52 2.34 -9.47 3.15
CA GLU A 52 1.04 -10.06 3.46
C GLU A 52 0.26 -10.48 2.20
N MET A 53 0.24 -9.62 1.18
CA MET A 53 -0.35 -9.95 -0.11
C MET A 53 0.28 -11.20 -0.75
N LYS A 54 1.61 -11.35 -0.63
CA LYS A 54 2.33 -12.52 -1.13
C LYS A 54 1.95 -13.77 -0.34
N ASN A 55 1.86 -13.69 0.99
CA ASN A 55 1.42 -14.80 1.85
C ASN A 55 0.03 -15.30 1.48
N ARG A 56 -0.85 -14.39 1.03
CA ARG A 56 -2.22 -14.69 0.59
C ARG A 56 -2.34 -15.08 -0.89
N GLY A 57 -1.23 -15.21 -1.61
CA GLY A 57 -1.22 -15.55 -3.04
C GLY A 57 -1.81 -14.47 -3.95
N MET A 58 -1.92 -13.22 -3.49
CA MET A 58 -2.53 -12.14 -4.27
C MET A 58 -1.59 -11.60 -5.34
N ASN A 59 -2.00 -11.64 -6.60
CA ASN A 59 -1.16 -11.18 -7.70
C ASN A 59 -1.39 -9.70 -8.04
N HIS A 60 -0.31 -8.94 -8.22
CA HIS A 60 -0.38 -7.47 -8.43
C HIS A 60 -1.21 -7.09 -9.68
N LYS A 61 -1.21 -7.94 -10.70
CA LYS A 61 -1.99 -7.75 -11.94
C LYS A 61 -3.50 -7.85 -11.68
N GLU A 62 -3.93 -8.72 -10.78
CA GLU A 62 -5.35 -8.95 -10.47
C GLU A 62 -5.95 -7.79 -9.65
N ILE A 63 -5.17 -7.25 -8.72
CA ILE A 63 -5.59 -6.12 -7.89
C ILE A 63 -5.82 -4.86 -8.74
N LYS A 64 -4.95 -4.59 -9.70
CA LYS A 64 -5.14 -3.50 -10.66
C LYS A 64 -6.38 -3.71 -11.54
N LYS A 65 -6.70 -4.96 -11.88
CA LYS A 65 -7.88 -5.30 -12.70
C LYS A 65 -9.18 -5.06 -11.93
N LYS A 66 -9.22 -5.39 -10.63
CA LYS A 66 -10.36 -5.11 -9.74
C LYS A 66 -10.68 -3.62 -9.57
N GLN A 67 -9.68 -2.74 -9.67
CA GLN A 67 -9.90 -1.28 -9.57
C GLN A 67 -10.59 -0.66 -10.79
N LYS A 68 -10.66 -1.37 -11.94
CA LYS A 68 -11.33 -0.87 -13.16
C LYS A 68 -12.84 -1.16 -13.19
N VAL A 69 -13.35 -1.90 -12.21
CA VAL A 69 -14.74 -2.39 -12.12
C VAL A 69 -15.51 -1.71 -10.97
N LEU A 70 -14.88 -0.75 -10.28
CA LEU A 70 -15.48 0.18 -9.31
C LEU A 70 -15.42 1.60 -9.89
#